data_AF-A0A951Z405-F1
#
_entry.id   AF-A0A951Z405-F1
#
_cell.length_a   1.000
_cell.length_b   1.000
_cell.length_c   1.000
_cell.angle_alpha   90.00
_cell.angle_beta   90.00
_cell.angle_gamma   90.00
#
_symmetry.space_group_name_H-M   'P 1'
#
loop_
_entity.id
_entity.type
_entity.pdbx_description
1 polymer ?
#
loop_
_entity_poly.entity_id
_entity_poly.type
_entity_poly.pdbx_seq_one_letter_code
_entity_poly.pdbx_strand_id
1 'polypeptide(L)' 'GRTSIEPCDPRTAQRHSGYFVGGTSPFGLRKPMPVFVEASVLALPRIYINGGRRGYLVSIDPRVLVDTLGASPVHCALDD' A
#
# COMPACT_ATOMS: atom_id res chain seq x y z
N GLY A 1 -11.82 14.01 7.78
CA GLY A 1 -11.62 12.58 7.50
C GLY A 1 -12.94 11.92 7.16
N ARG A 2 -12.92 10.68 6.66
CA ARG A 2 -14.15 9.87 6.56
C ARG A 2 -14.50 9.30 7.92
N THR A 3 -15.79 9.23 8.23
CA THR A 3 -16.31 8.69 9.49
C THR A 3 -16.36 7.17 9.54
N SER A 4 -16.29 6.49 8.38
CA SER A 4 -16.25 5.03 8.26
C SER A 4 -15.46 4.61 7.02
N ILE A 5 -14.79 3.46 7.11
CA ILE A 5 -14.12 2.76 6.02
C ILE A 5 -14.37 1.25 6.17
N GLU A 6 -14.44 0.54 5.04
CA GLU A 6 -14.56 -0.91 5.00
C GLU A 6 -13.70 -1.49 3.87
N PRO A 7 -13.22 -2.74 3.99
CA PRO A 7 -12.53 -3.42 2.89
C PRO A 7 -13.44 -3.50 1.66
N CYS A 8 -12.91 -3.14 0.49
CA CYS A 8 -13.65 -3.29 -0.76
C CYS A 8 -13.58 -4.73 -1.31
N ASP A 9 -14.52 -5.09 -2.18
CA ASP A 9 -14.48 -6.38 -2.87
C ASP A 9 -13.26 -6.51 -3.81
N PRO A 10 -12.75 -7.73 -4.07
CA PRO A 10 -11.60 -7.97 -4.95
C PRO A 10 -11.70 -7.36 -6.35
N ARG A 11 -12.90 -7.32 -6.94
CA ARG A 11 -13.12 -6.80 -8.29
C ARG A 11 -13.00 -5.29 -8.31
N THR A 12 -13.50 -4.63 -7.27
CA THR A 12 -13.30 -3.20 -7.05
C THR A 12 -11.82 -2.89 -6.83
N ALA A 13 -11.11 -3.63 -5.98
CA ALA A 13 -9.67 -3.46 -5.79
C ALA A 13 -8.90 -3.57 -7.12
N GLN A 14 -9.18 -4.59 -7.93
CA GLN A 14 -8.56 -4.76 -9.24
C GLN A 14 -8.92 -3.62 -10.21
N ARG A 15 -10.19 -3.18 -10.23
CA ARG A 15 -10.63 -2.09 -11.10
C ARG A 15 -9.88 -0.80 -10.79
N HIS A 16 -9.68 -0.47 -9.52
CA HIS A 16 -9.03 0.77 -9.10
C HIS A 16 -7.50 0.70 -9.15
N SER A 17 -6.90 -0.38 -8.67
CA SER A 17 -5.44 -0.53 -8.62
C SER A 17 -4.83 -0.93 -9.96
N GLY A 18 -5.54 -1.71 -10.79
CA GLY A 18 -4.98 -2.36 -11.96
C GLY A 18 -4.24 -3.68 -11.66
N TYR A 19 -4.14 -4.08 -10.39
CA TYR A 19 -3.47 -5.30 -9.96
C TYR A 19 -4.46 -6.37 -9.51
N PHE A 20 -4.06 -7.63 -9.66
CA PHE A 20 -4.79 -8.76 -9.07
C PHE A 20 -4.46 -8.92 -7.59
N VAL A 21 -5.42 -9.45 -6.83
CA VAL A 21 -5.22 -9.82 -5.42
C VAL A 21 -4.02 -10.77 -5.28
N GLY A 22 -3.20 -10.53 -4.25
CA GLY A 22 -1.95 -11.25 -4.01
C GLY A 22 -0.75 -10.73 -4.82
N GLY A 23 -0.93 -9.69 -5.64
CA GLY A 23 0.15 -9.00 -6.34
C GLY A 23 0.02 -7.47 -6.32
N THR A 24 -0.89 -6.92 -5.54
CA THR A 24 -1.17 -5.47 -5.48
C THR A 24 0.02 -4.69 -4.98
N SER A 25 0.56 -3.80 -5.82
CA SER A 25 1.56 -2.81 -5.45
C SER A 25 0.90 -1.49 -5.07
N PRO A 26 1.46 -0.72 -4.12
CA PRO A 26 1.04 0.66 -3.85
C PRO A 26 1.57 1.64 -4.92
N PHE A 27 2.54 1.24 -5.75
CA PHE A 27 3.06 2.01 -6.87
C PHE A 27 2.35 1.65 -8.17
N GLY A 28 2.31 2.58 -9.13
CA GLY A 28 1.80 2.29 -10.48
C GLY A 28 0.30 2.01 -10.53
N LEU A 29 -0.47 2.52 -9.57
CA LEU A 29 -1.92 2.34 -9.52
C LEU A 29 -2.59 2.90 -10.77
N ARG A 30 -3.54 2.15 -11.33
CA ARG A 30 -4.28 2.55 -12.53
C ARG A 30 -5.09 3.83 -12.35
N LYS A 31 -5.66 4.03 -11.16
CA LYS A 31 -6.32 5.27 -10.77
C LYS A 31 -5.54 5.93 -9.63
N PRO A 32 -5.21 7.22 -9.72
CA PRO A 32 -4.66 7.95 -8.59
C PRO A 32 -5.59 7.85 -7.38
N MET A 33 -5.05 7.47 -6.23
CA MET A 33 -5.78 7.37 -4.97
C MET A 33 -4.82 7.67 -3.82
N PRO A 34 -5.32 8.19 -2.68
CA PRO A 34 -4.47 8.42 -1.52
C PRO A 34 -3.92 7.09 -1.02
N VAL A 35 -2.63 7.08 -0.69
CA VAL A 35 -1.94 5.95 -0.07
C VAL A 35 -1.63 6.31 1.37
N PHE A 36 -1.93 5.39 2.27
CA PHE A 36 -1.61 5.51 3.69
C PHE A 36 -0.65 4.40 4.06
N VAL A 37 0.28 4.69 4.98
CA VAL A 37 1.26 3.74 5.48
C VAL A 37 1.26 3.78 7.01
N GLU A 38 1.30 2.62 7.65
CA GLU A 38 1.48 2.53 9.09
C GLU A 38 2.84 3.15 9.47
N ALA A 39 2.83 4.12 10.38
CA ALA A 39 3.98 4.96 10.68
C ALA A 39 5.18 4.15 11.19
N SER A 40 4.94 3.09 11.96
CA SER A 40 6.00 2.21 12.46
C SER A 40 6.77 1.48 11.34
N VAL A 41 6.17 1.27 10.16
CA VAL A 41 6.84 0.67 8.99
C VAL A 41 8.01 1.54 8.50
N LEU A 42 7.91 2.86 8.65
CA LEU A 42 8.94 3.79 8.19
C LEU A 42 10.21 3.77 9.06
N ALA A 43 10.14 3.19 10.26
CA ALA A 43 11.30 3.03 11.14
C ALA A 43 12.11 1.76 10.84
N LEU A 44 11.61 0.87 9.97
CA LEU A 44 12.31 -0.34 9.59
C LEU A 44 13.50 -0.02 8.66
N PRO A 45 14.60 -0.79 8.73
CA PRO A 45 15.74 -0.57 7.82
C PRO A 45 15.43 -1.00 6.38
N ARG A 46 14.42 -1.85 6.19
CA ARG A 46 14.04 -2.44 4.91
C ARG A 46 12.66 -3.09 5.00
N ILE A 47 11.91 -3.03 3.91
CA ILE A 47 10.66 -3.78 3.75
C ILE A 47 10.59 -4.49 2.40
N TYR A 48 9.72 -5.49 2.32
CA TYR A 48 9.38 -6.20 1.09
C TYR A 48 7.90 -5.98 0.79
N ILE A 49 7.61 -5.51 -0.42
CA ILE A 49 6.23 -5.29 -0.89
C ILE A 49 6.00 -6.04 -2.20
N ASN A 50 4.73 -6.30 -2.55
CA ASN A 50 4.39 -6.84 -3.86
C ASN A 50 4.81 -5.87 -4.97
N GLY A 51 5.51 -6.39 -5.98
CA GLY A 51 5.99 -5.62 -7.13
C GLY A 51 5.00 -5.52 -8.29
N GLY A 52 3.71 -5.80 -8.08
CA GLY A 52 2.67 -5.69 -9.12
C GLY A 52 2.30 -7.02 -9.81
N ARG A 53 2.89 -8.14 -9.37
CA ARG A 53 2.60 -9.50 -9.86
C ARG A 53 2.70 -10.49 -8.70
N ARG A 54 1.84 -11.52 -8.71
CA ARG A 54 1.89 -12.60 -7.71
C ARG A 54 3.26 -13.28 -7.73
N GLY A 55 3.83 -13.46 -6.54
CA GLY A 55 5.15 -14.08 -6.36
C GLY A 55 6.33 -13.17 -6.71
N TYR A 56 6.10 -11.90 -7.02
CA TYR A 56 7.15 -10.92 -7.27
C TYR A 56 7.21 -9.90 -6.14
N LEU A 57 8.27 -9.94 -5.34
CA LEU A 57 8.52 -9.01 -4.24
C LEU A 57 9.66 -8.05 -4.59
N VAL A 58 9.54 -6.82 -4.09
CA VAL A 58 10.58 -5.79 -4.22
C VAL A 58 11.04 -5.39 -2.82
N SER A 59 12.35 -5.43 -2.61
CA SER A 59 13.00 -4.89 -1.42
C SER A 59 13.20 -3.39 -1.59
N ILE A 60 12.69 -2.59 -0.67
CA ILE A 60 12.84 -1.13 -0.71
C ILE A 60 13.25 -0.56 0.65
N ASP A 61 13.86 0.63 0.60
CA ASP A 61 13.90 1.53 1.76
C ASP A 61 12.47 2.05 2.02
N PRO A 62 11.92 1.94 3.25
CA PRO A 62 10.56 2.39 3.54
C PRO A 62 10.31 3.87 3.25
N ARG A 63 11.33 4.73 3.30
CA ARG A 63 11.20 6.16 3.03
C ARG A 63 10.69 6.47 1.63
N VAL A 64 10.93 5.58 0.67
CA VAL A 64 10.41 5.71 -0.71
C VAL A 64 8.88 5.83 -0.74
N LEU A 65 8.18 5.22 0.24
CA LEU A 65 6.73 5.34 0.35
C LEU A 65 6.28 6.79 0.59
N VAL A 66 7.04 7.58 1.32
CA VAL A 66 6.72 9.00 1.56
C VAL A 66 7.33 9.86 0.46
N ASP A 67 8.63 9.69 0.21
CA ASP A 67 9.41 10.60 -0.64
C ASP A 67 9.02 10.51 -2.12
N THR A 68 8.64 9.33 -2.61
CA THR A 68 8.29 9.11 -4.03
C THR A 68 6.80 8.91 -4.24
N LEU A 69 6.15 8.13 -3.37
CA LEU A 69 4.74 7.80 -3.53
C LEU A 69 3.81 8.83 -2.88
N GLY A 70 4.31 9.68 -1.99
CA GLY A 70 3.49 10.66 -1.27
C GLY A 70 2.51 10.00 -0.28
N ALA A 71 2.87 8.84 0.26
CA ALA A 71 2.03 8.15 1.23
C ALA A 71 1.96 8.95 2.55
N SER A 72 0.76 9.01 3.13
CA SER A 72 0.52 9.65 4.41
C SER A 72 0.74 8.66 5.56
N PRO A 73 1.68 8.92 6.49
CA PRO A 73 1.85 8.09 7.67
C PRO A 73 0.63 8.17 8.59
N VAL A 74 0.20 7.02 9.11
CA VAL A 74 -0.93 6.88 10.04
C VAL A 74 -0.62 5.85 11.12
N HIS A 75 -1.38 5.86 12.22
CA HIS A 75 -1.38 4.78 13.20
C HIS A 75 -2.67 4.00 13.03
N CYS A 76 -2.62 2.88 12.31
CA CYS A 76 -3.77 2.06 11.94
C CYS A 76 -3.58 0.57 12.19
N ALA A 77 -2.41 0.12 12.65
CA ALA A 77 -2.25 -1.23 13.15
C ALA A 77 -3.25 -1.50 14.29
N LEU A 78 -3.88 -2.68 14.25
CA LEU A 78 -4.67 -3.17 15.37
C LEU A 78 -3.71 -3.69 16.43
N ASP A 79 -4.08 -3.53 17.71
CA ASP A 79 -3.38 -4.22 18.80
C ASP A 79 -3.52 -5.74 18.61
N ASP A 80 -2.47 -6.48 18.95
CA ASP A 80 -2.47 -7.95 18.94
C ASP A 80 -3.46 -8.55 19.96
#